data_AF-A0A399HHB6-F1
#
_entry.id   AF-A0A399HHB6-F1
#
_cell.length_a   1.000
_cell.length_b   1.000
_cell.length_c   1.000
_cell.angle_alpha   90.00
_cell.angle_beta   90.00
_cell.angle_gamma   90.00
#
_symmetry.space_group_name_H-M   'P 1'
#
loop_
_entity.id
_entity.type
_entity.pdbx_description
1 polymer ?
#
loop_
_entity_poly.entity_id
_entity_poly.type
_entity_poly.pdbx_seq_one_letter_code
_entity_poly.pdbx_strand_id
1 'polypeptide(L)'
;MDALEDGGAAAIEARAAAYVSNETWNALVRRHRGRGCRDLARLARNILKGKDLLHAAVGRAAGGLLGWLGSPPISRIFAQELASRMPLPVDAQLTAAARGLQIAGIVICLTGNREPAVCACLRDVLKSEGPEQIKKLIEGAAVDWLELPGRVPAFGSGE
;
A
#
# COMPACT_ATOMS: atom_id res chain seq x y z
N MET A 1 -11.16 -5.97 13.43
CA MET A 1 -10.67 -4.58 13.29
C MET A 1 -9.96 -4.13 14.55
N ASP A 2 -10.26 -4.81 15.64
CA ASP A 2 -9.55 -4.93 16.92
C ASP A 2 -8.02 -4.75 16.80
N ALA A 3 -7.36 -5.43 15.85
CA ALA A 3 -5.91 -5.31 15.64
C ALA A 3 -5.41 -3.91 15.22
N LEU A 4 -6.26 -3.04 14.69
CA LEU A 4 -5.94 -1.64 14.37
C LEU A 4 -6.40 -0.66 15.46
N GLU A 5 -7.42 -1.05 16.22
CA GLU A 5 -8.04 -0.27 17.29
C GLU A 5 -7.21 -0.35 18.59
N ASP A 6 -6.56 -1.48 18.86
CA ASP A 6 -5.67 -1.70 20.01
C ASP A 6 -4.20 -1.36 19.70
N GLY A 7 -3.90 -0.09 19.39
CA GLY A 7 -2.53 0.40 19.23
C GLY A 7 -1.80 -0.07 17.95
N GLY A 8 -2.41 -0.93 17.13
CA GLY A 8 -1.82 -1.42 15.89
C GLY A 8 -1.56 -0.32 14.86
N ALA A 9 -2.38 0.74 14.82
CA ALA A 9 -2.10 1.90 13.97
C ALA A 9 -0.77 2.58 14.32
N ALA A 10 -0.48 2.75 15.61
CA ALA A 10 0.78 3.34 16.08
C ALA A 10 1.98 2.41 15.82
N ALA A 11 1.80 1.10 15.98
CA ALA A 11 2.83 0.12 15.64
C ALA A 11 3.16 0.16 14.14
N ILE A 12 2.15 0.19 13.26
CA ILE A 12 2.33 0.27 11.81
C ILE A 12 3.08 1.55 11.42
N GLU A 13 2.71 2.69 12.00
CA GLU A 13 3.38 3.97 11.78
C GLU A 13 4.85 3.94 12.22
N ALA A 14 5.11 3.40 13.42
CA ALA A 14 6.48 3.25 13.92
C ALA A 14 7.34 2.37 13.01
N ARG A 15 6.77 1.29 12.45
CA ARG A 15 7.47 0.46 11.46
C ARG A 15 7.67 1.14 10.11
N ALA A 16 6.72 1.98 9.68
CA ALA A 16 6.84 2.76 8.45
C ALA A 16 8.06 3.68 8.47
N ALA A 17 8.41 4.23 9.64
CA ALA A 17 9.53 5.16 9.81
C ALA A 17 10.91 4.59 9.40
N ALA A 18 11.06 3.26 9.33
CA ALA A 18 12.26 2.64 8.81
C ALA A 18 12.43 2.81 7.28
N TYR A 19 11.32 3.01 6.55
CA TYR A 19 11.29 3.00 5.09
C TYR A 19 10.81 4.30 4.45
N VAL A 20 10.15 5.17 5.20
CA VAL A 20 9.76 6.50 4.75
C VAL A 20 10.13 7.54 5.81
N SER A 21 10.52 8.73 5.37
CA SER A 21 10.81 9.83 6.29
C SER A 21 9.55 10.31 6.99
N ASN A 22 9.74 10.83 8.20
CA ASN A 22 8.66 11.48 8.96
C ASN A 22 8.03 12.63 8.17
N GLU A 23 8.81 13.36 7.36
CA GLU A 23 8.30 14.43 6.51
C GLU A 23 7.30 13.89 5.48
N THR A 24 7.69 12.85 4.74
CA THR A 24 6.84 12.21 3.73
C THR A 24 5.59 11.60 4.36
N TRP A 25 5.73 10.89 5.47
CA TRP A 25 4.60 10.33 6.21
C TRP A 25 3.61 11.42 6.64
N ASN A 26 4.10 12.47 7.31
CA ASN A 26 3.26 13.56 7.78
C ASN A 26 2.59 14.32 6.64
N ALA A 27 3.29 14.53 5.52
CA ALA A 27 2.71 15.15 4.33
C ALA A 27 1.60 14.27 3.70
N LEU A 28 1.79 12.94 3.69
CA LEU A 28 0.78 11.98 3.24
C LEU A 28 -0.47 12.05 4.15
N VAL A 29 -0.28 11.95 5.47
CA VAL A 29 -1.35 12.03 6.47
C VAL A 29 -2.12 13.34 6.31
N ARG A 30 -1.43 14.49 6.28
CA ARG A 30 -2.06 15.82 6.10
C ARG A 30 -2.87 15.91 4.81
N ARG A 31 -2.34 15.39 3.70
CA ARG A 31 -3.01 15.44 2.39
C ARG A 31 -4.28 14.60 2.35
N HIS A 32 -4.32 13.50 3.10
CA HIS A 32 -5.40 12.52 3.07
C HIS A 32 -6.35 12.62 4.26
N ARG A 33 -6.02 13.41 5.30
CA ARG A 33 -6.93 13.76 6.39
C ARG A 33 -8.21 14.39 5.83
N GLY A 34 -9.37 13.82 6.15
CA GLY A 34 -10.68 14.26 5.64
C GLY A 34 -10.96 13.97 4.16
N ARG A 35 -9.93 13.77 3.32
CA ARG A 35 -10.09 13.43 1.88
C ARG A 35 -10.12 11.93 1.64
N GLY A 36 -9.54 11.13 2.54
CA GLY A 36 -9.43 9.68 2.44
C GLY A 36 -8.38 9.23 1.46
N CYS A 37 -8.36 7.92 1.20
CA CYS A 37 -7.23 7.29 0.53
C CYS A 37 -7.52 6.85 -0.92
N ARG A 38 -8.55 7.38 -1.59
CA ARG A 38 -8.94 6.96 -2.95
C ARG A 38 -7.77 7.02 -3.95
N ASP A 39 -6.97 8.07 -3.88
CA ASP A 39 -5.81 8.22 -4.77
C ASP A 39 -4.68 7.23 -4.43
N LEU A 40 -4.50 6.88 -3.15
CA LEU A 40 -3.55 5.84 -2.71
C LEU A 40 -3.99 4.47 -3.24
N ALA A 41 -5.27 4.15 -3.08
CA ALA A 41 -5.85 2.91 -3.57
C ALA A 41 -5.71 2.78 -5.09
N ARG A 42 -5.93 3.88 -5.83
CA ARG A 42 -5.72 3.94 -7.28
C ARG A 42 -4.25 3.71 -7.65
N LEU A 43 -3.32 4.40 -7.00
CA LEU A 43 -1.90 4.25 -7.27
C LEU A 43 -1.42 2.83 -6.95
N ALA A 44 -1.83 2.26 -5.82
CA ALA A 44 -1.50 0.88 -5.45
C ALA A 44 -1.95 -0.13 -6.52
N ARG A 45 -3.19 -0.03 -7.02
CA ARG A 45 -3.68 -0.90 -8.09
C ARG A 45 -2.89 -0.72 -9.39
N ASN A 46 -2.52 0.51 -9.74
CA ASN A 46 -1.71 0.77 -10.93
C ASN A 46 -0.33 0.13 -10.83
N ILE A 47 0.29 0.18 -9.64
CA ILE A 47 1.59 -0.46 -9.40
C ILE A 47 1.47 -1.99 -9.48
N LEU A 48 0.47 -2.58 -8.83
CA LEU A 48 0.26 -4.05 -8.86
C LEU A 48 0.00 -4.55 -10.29
N LYS A 49 -0.89 -3.88 -11.05
CA LYS A 49 -1.14 -4.23 -12.45
C LYS A 49 0.09 -4.00 -13.34
N GLY A 50 0.85 -2.95 -13.07
CA GLY A 50 2.11 -2.67 -13.79
C GLY A 50 3.15 -3.77 -13.59
N LYS A 51 3.22 -4.36 -12.40
CA LYS A 51 4.07 -5.53 -12.10
C LYS A 51 3.68 -6.74 -12.93
N ASP A 52 2.39 -7.03 -13.05
CA ASP A 52 1.92 -8.17 -13.85
C ASP A 52 2.29 -8.00 -15.34
N LEU A 53 2.28 -6.75 -15.82
CA LEU A 53 2.74 -6.41 -17.18
C LEU A 53 4.26 -6.54 -17.33
N LEU A 54 5.06 -6.27 -16.29
CA LEU A 54 6.51 -6.49 -16.30
C LEU A 54 6.85 -7.99 -16.43
N HIS A 55 6.11 -8.86 -15.74
CA HIS A 55 6.27 -10.31 -15.88
C HIS A 55 5.82 -10.82 -17.26
N ALA A 56 4.82 -10.18 -17.87
CA ALA A 56 4.31 -10.56 -19.19
C ALA A 56 5.16 -10.01 -20.36
N ALA A 57 5.97 -8.97 -20.15
CA ALA A 57 6.74 -8.31 -21.19
C ALA A 57 8.25 -8.62 -21.10
N VAL A 58 8.71 -9.58 -21.91
CA VAL A 58 10.13 -9.67 -22.26
C VAL A 58 10.44 -8.54 -23.25
N GLY A 59 10.75 -7.36 -22.72
CA GLY A 59 11.30 -6.23 -23.47
C GLY A 59 10.41 -4.99 -23.57
N ARG A 60 11.03 -3.84 -23.25
CA ARG A 60 10.57 -2.46 -23.48
C ARG A 60 9.48 -1.90 -22.54
N ALA A 61 9.89 -1.69 -21.29
CA ALA A 61 9.72 -0.55 -20.36
C ALA A 61 8.76 0.65 -20.64
N ALA A 62 7.73 0.59 -21.49
CA ALA A 62 6.89 1.76 -21.79
C ALA A 62 5.53 1.80 -21.05
N GLY A 63 5.02 0.68 -20.54
CA GLY A 63 3.66 0.62 -19.96
C GLY A 63 3.56 1.00 -18.48
N GLY A 64 4.56 0.65 -17.67
CA GLY A 64 4.46 0.71 -16.20
C GLY A 64 4.50 2.12 -15.60
N LEU A 65 5.20 3.07 -16.24
CA LEU A 65 5.36 4.44 -15.73
C LEU A 65 4.21 5.38 -16.11
N LEU A 66 3.39 5.03 -17.11
CA LEU A 66 2.23 5.85 -17.51
C LEU A 66 1.16 5.91 -16.41
N GLY A 67 1.00 4.85 -15.63
CA GLY A 67 0.07 4.80 -14.49
C GLY A 67 0.42 5.75 -13.35
N TRP A 68 1.63 6.34 -13.35
CA TRP A 68 2.08 7.27 -12.33
C TRP A 68 1.57 8.68 -12.60
N LEU A 69 1.49 9.12 -13.87
CA LEU A 69 1.25 10.52 -14.27
C LEU A 69 -0.03 11.17 -13.72
N GLY A 70 -1.02 10.40 -13.28
CA GLY A 70 -2.27 10.93 -12.69
C GLY A 70 -2.34 10.96 -11.15
N SER A 71 -1.35 10.44 -10.43
CA SER A 71 -1.41 10.33 -8.95
C SER A 71 -0.96 11.60 -8.24
N PRO A 72 -1.46 11.94 -7.04
CA PRO A 72 -0.95 13.09 -6.28
C PRO A 72 0.56 12.99 -6.03
N PRO A 73 1.32 14.11 -6.06
CA PRO A 73 2.77 14.09 -5.91
C PRO A 73 3.23 13.36 -4.65
N ILE A 74 2.61 13.65 -3.51
CA ILE A 74 3.02 13.05 -2.24
C ILE A 74 2.80 11.53 -2.17
N SER A 75 1.75 11.01 -2.82
CA SER A 75 1.50 9.56 -2.89
C SER A 75 2.59 8.85 -3.69
N ARG A 76 3.12 9.50 -4.75
CA ARG A 76 4.22 8.95 -5.54
C ARG A 76 5.55 9.03 -4.79
N ILE A 77 5.82 10.16 -4.14
CA ILE A 77 7.03 10.34 -3.31
C ILE A 77 7.08 9.27 -2.22
N PHE A 78 5.97 9.07 -1.51
CA PHE A 78 5.85 8.01 -0.52
C PHE A 78 6.17 6.62 -1.10
N ALA A 79 5.55 6.26 -2.23
CA ALA A 79 5.77 4.96 -2.86
C ALA A 79 7.21 4.76 -3.35
N GLN A 80 7.82 5.82 -3.91
CA GLN A 80 9.21 5.81 -4.38
C GLN A 80 10.19 5.68 -3.23
N GLU A 81 10.01 6.47 -2.18
CA GLU A 81 10.86 6.45 -0.99
C GLU A 81 10.82 5.08 -0.35
N LEU A 82 9.61 4.54 -0.13
CA LEU A 82 9.39 3.19 0.39
C LEU A 82 10.11 2.13 -0.44
N ALA A 83 9.90 2.12 -1.76
CA ALA A 83 10.54 1.15 -2.66
C ALA A 83 12.07 1.25 -2.61
N SER A 84 12.61 2.48 -2.65
CA SER A 84 14.06 2.73 -2.74
C SER A 84 14.84 2.33 -1.49
N ARG A 85 14.17 2.29 -0.33
CA ARG A 85 14.80 1.89 0.95
C ARG A 85 14.73 0.39 1.23
N MET A 86 14.04 -0.37 0.38
CA MET A 86 13.90 -1.80 0.57
C MET A 86 15.00 -2.57 -0.19
N PRO A 87 15.82 -3.39 0.50
CA PRO A 87 16.84 -4.22 -0.13
C PRO A 87 16.22 -5.46 -0.79
N LEU A 88 15.32 -5.24 -1.74
CA LEU A 88 14.53 -6.26 -2.42
C LEU A 88 14.71 -6.15 -3.94
N PRO A 89 14.48 -7.23 -4.71
CA PRO A 89 14.41 -7.12 -6.16
C PRO A 89 13.26 -6.18 -6.58
N VAL A 90 13.39 -5.58 -7.76
CA VAL A 90 12.48 -4.53 -8.26
C VAL A 90 11.01 -4.93 -8.17
N ASP A 91 10.65 -6.16 -8.51
CA ASP A 91 9.26 -6.64 -8.46
C ASP A 91 8.69 -6.67 -7.03
N ALA A 92 9.53 -7.05 -6.06
CA ALA A 92 9.15 -7.07 -4.66
C ALA A 92 9.11 -5.65 -4.07
N GLN A 93 9.99 -4.73 -4.51
CA GLN A 93 9.92 -3.31 -4.15
C GLN A 93 8.61 -2.66 -4.63
N LEU A 94 8.20 -2.94 -5.88
CA LEU A 94 6.93 -2.44 -6.42
C LEU A 94 5.73 -3.00 -5.65
N THR A 95 5.76 -4.29 -5.33
CA THR A 95 4.73 -4.91 -4.49
C THR A 95 4.67 -4.25 -3.12
N ALA A 96 5.83 -4.04 -2.49
CA ALA A 96 5.92 -3.38 -1.19
C ALA A 96 5.36 -1.96 -1.23
N ALA A 97 5.70 -1.19 -2.27
CA ALA A 97 5.20 0.16 -2.47
C ALA A 97 3.67 0.18 -2.57
N ALA A 98 3.09 -0.74 -3.34
CA ALA A 98 1.65 -0.85 -3.47
C ALA A 98 0.95 -1.25 -2.17
N ARG A 99 1.48 -2.26 -1.47
CA ARG A 99 0.93 -2.71 -0.18
C ARG A 99 1.10 -1.66 0.92
N GLY A 100 2.22 -0.95 0.93
CA GLY A 100 2.46 0.17 1.83
C GLY A 100 1.48 1.31 1.62
N LEU A 101 1.14 1.65 0.36
CA LEU A 101 0.10 2.63 0.04
C LEU A 101 -1.28 2.19 0.55
N GLN A 102 -1.63 0.91 0.41
CA GLN A 102 -2.89 0.36 0.91
C GLN A 102 -2.96 0.47 2.44
N ILE A 103 -1.92 0.01 3.15
CA ILE A 103 -1.86 0.05 4.62
C ILE A 103 -1.85 1.48 5.15
N ALA A 104 -1.01 2.37 4.60
CA ALA A 104 -0.99 3.78 4.98
C ALA A 104 -2.38 4.41 4.80
N GLY A 105 -3.04 4.13 3.69
CA GLY A 105 -4.39 4.62 3.44
C GLY A 105 -5.44 4.09 4.40
N ILE A 106 -5.34 2.81 4.81
CA ILE A 106 -6.22 2.19 5.81
C ILE A 106 -6.01 2.87 7.17
N VAL A 107 -4.77 3.00 7.62
CA VAL A 107 -4.42 3.68 8.89
C VAL A 107 -4.93 5.12 8.90
N ILE A 108 -4.71 5.89 7.84
CA ILE A 108 -5.18 7.29 7.74
C ILE A 108 -6.70 7.38 7.82
N CYS A 109 -7.44 6.45 7.19
CA CYS A 109 -8.90 6.50 7.23
C CYS A 109 -9.45 6.17 8.63
N LEU A 110 -8.92 5.14 9.28
CA LEU A 110 -9.44 4.67 10.56
C LEU A 110 -9.07 5.63 11.70
N THR A 111 -7.84 6.15 11.73
CA THR A 111 -7.44 7.18 12.70
C THR A 111 -8.13 8.53 12.45
N GLY A 112 -8.59 8.77 11.22
CA GLY A 112 -9.41 9.92 10.85
C GLY A 112 -10.88 9.83 11.27
N ASN A 113 -11.26 8.84 12.10
CA ASN A 113 -12.62 8.56 12.56
C ASN A 113 -13.62 8.37 11.41
N ARG A 114 -13.20 7.68 10.34
CA ARG A 114 -14.05 7.38 9.19
C ARG A 114 -14.56 5.96 9.28
N GLU A 115 -15.82 5.77 8.91
CA GLU A 115 -16.39 4.44 8.81
C GLU A 115 -15.56 3.56 7.86
N PRO A 116 -15.28 2.30 8.22
CA PRO A 116 -14.52 1.40 7.36
C PRO A 116 -15.13 1.24 5.96
N ALA A 117 -16.46 1.31 5.85
CA ALA A 117 -17.21 1.23 4.61
C ALA A 117 -16.90 2.36 3.61
N VAL A 118 -16.40 3.52 4.07
CA VAL A 118 -16.00 4.64 3.20
C VAL A 118 -14.50 4.63 2.86
N CYS A 119 -13.70 3.75 3.47
CA CYS A 119 -12.28 3.62 3.19
C CYS A 119 -12.04 2.91 1.85
N ALA A 120 -11.65 3.67 0.82
CA ALA A 120 -11.40 3.13 -0.51
C ALA A 120 -10.29 2.05 -0.55
N CYS A 121 -9.24 2.19 0.26
CA CYS A 121 -8.12 1.24 0.32
C CYS A 121 -8.55 -0.08 0.95
N LEU A 122 -9.32 0.00 2.03
CA LEU A 122 -9.88 -1.18 2.68
C LEU A 122 -10.84 -1.91 1.72
N ARG A 123 -11.77 -1.16 1.12
CA ARG A 123 -12.74 -1.70 0.16
C ARG A 123 -12.08 -2.35 -1.04
N ASP A 124 -11.01 -1.76 -1.56
CA ASP A 124 -10.29 -2.32 -2.69
C ASP A 124 -9.74 -3.69 -2.34
N VAL A 125 -9.00 -3.81 -1.23
CA VAL A 125 -8.43 -5.10 -0.80
C VAL A 125 -9.53 -6.10 -0.45
N LEU A 126 -10.57 -5.69 0.29
CA LEU A 126 -11.72 -6.55 0.60
C LEU A 126 -12.34 -7.13 -0.66
N LYS A 127 -12.57 -6.28 -1.66
CA LYS A 127 -13.26 -6.68 -2.89
C LYS A 127 -12.40 -7.57 -3.78
N SER A 128 -11.10 -7.32 -3.88
CA SER A 128 -10.22 -8.08 -4.77
C SER A 128 -9.59 -9.31 -4.13
N GLU A 129 -9.41 -9.31 -2.82
CA GLU A 129 -8.55 -10.28 -2.13
C GLU A 129 -9.14 -10.86 -0.84
N GLY A 130 -10.26 -10.30 -0.35
CA GLY A 130 -10.97 -10.80 0.83
C GLY A 130 -10.47 -10.27 2.18
N PRO A 131 -11.20 -10.56 3.27
CA PRO A 131 -10.90 -10.07 4.61
C PRO A 131 -9.64 -10.69 5.24
N GLU A 132 -9.32 -11.95 4.93
CA GLU A 132 -8.12 -12.65 5.41
C GLU A 132 -6.85 -11.92 4.94
N GLN A 133 -6.90 -11.39 3.73
CA GLN A 133 -5.79 -10.65 3.17
C GLN A 133 -5.52 -9.34 3.92
N ILE A 134 -6.56 -8.63 4.35
CA ILE A 134 -6.40 -7.42 5.17
C ILE A 134 -5.73 -7.74 6.49
N LYS A 135 -6.14 -8.83 7.13
CA LYS A 135 -5.52 -9.31 8.36
C LYS A 135 -4.02 -9.56 8.15
N LYS A 136 -3.65 -10.28 7.08
CA LYS A 136 -2.25 -10.53 6.73
C LYS A 136 -1.46 -9.23 6.53
N LEU A 137 -2.01 -8.25 5.81
CA LEU A 137 -1.33 -6.98 5.55
C LEU A 137 -1.13 -6.16 6.84
N ILE A 138 -2.14 -6.12 7.72
CA ILE A 138 -2.06 -5.42 9.01
C ILE A 138 -1.00 -6.06 9.90
N GLU A 139 -1.04 -7.39 10.04
CA GLU A 139 -0.07 -8.14 10.84
C GLU A 139 1.36 -7.96 10.29
N GLY A 140 1.52 -7.99 8.98
CA GLY A 140 2.83 -7.78 8.33
C GLY A 140 3.35 -6.38 8.62
N ALA A 141 2.53 -5.36 8.37
CA ALA A 141 2.92 -3.97 8.60
C ALA A 141 3.23 -3.65 10.07
N ALA A 142 2.58 -4.33 11.02
CA ALA A 142 2.85 -4.17 12.45
C ALA A 142 4.19 -4.80 12.88
N VAL A 143 4.65 -5.83 12.17
CA VAL A 143 5.94 -6.50 12.39
C VAL A 143 7.05 -5.76 11.64
N ASP A 144 6.98 -5.76 10.31
CA ASP A 144 7.95 -5.13 9.41
C ASP A 144 7.35 -4.94 8.02
N TRP A 145 7.55 -3.77 7.40
CA TRP A 145 7.05 -3.50 6.06
C TRP A 145 7.75 -4.32 4.97
N LEU A 146 8.90 -4.94 5.27
CA LEU A 146 9.53 -5.95 4.39
C LEU A 146 8.70 -7.22 4.23
N GLU A 147 7.75 -7.49 5.13
CA GLU A 147 6.86 -8.64 5.04
C GLU A 147 5.74 -8.44 4.01
N LEU A 148 5.46 -7.19 3.62
CA LEU A 148 4.32 -6.85 2.77
C LEU A 148 4.34 -7.52 1.38
N PRO A 149 5.49 -7.65 0.69
CA PRO A 149 5.56 -8.33 -0.60
C PRO A 149 5.26 -9.83 -0.54
N GLY A 150 5.63 -10.50 0.55
CA GLY A 150 5.40 -11.94 0.74
C GLY A 150 3.93 -12.26 1.05
N ARG A 151 3.16 -11.24 1.43
CA ARG A 151 1.75 -11.36 1.78
C ARG A 151 0.88 -10.97 0.60
N VAL A 152 1.14 -11.51 -0.58
CA VAL A 152 0.23 -11.42 -1.73
C VAL A 152 -0.63 -12.69 -1.71
N PRO A 153 -1.94 -12.63 -1.97
CA PRO A 153 -2.73 -13.85 -2.11
C PRO A 153 -2.14 -14.67 -3.26
N ALA A 154 -1.95 -15.97 -3.03
CA ALA A 154 -1.63 -16.88 -4.13
C ALA A 154 -2.74 -16.77 -5.17
N PHE A 155 -2.45 -16.18 -6.33
CA PHE A 155 -3.38 -16.19 -7.44
C PHE A 155 -3.46 -17.62 -7.98
N GLY A 156 -4.53 -18.34 -7.60
CA GLY A 156 -5.04 -19.51 -8.33
C GLY A 156 -4.44 -20.87 -7.95
N SER A 157 -5.18 -21.62 -7.14
CA SER A 157 -5.68 -22.94 -7.56
C SER A 157 -7.18 -22.94 -7.28
N GLY A 158 -7.95 -22.56 -8.30
CA GLY A 158 -9.34 -22.97 -8.35
C GLY A 158 -9.38 -24.45 -8.74
N GLU A 159 -10.12 -25.21 -7.96
CA GLU A 159 -10.94 -26.32 -8.45
C GLU A 159 -12.40 -25.95 -8.20
#